data_AF-A0A3E0TMJ2-F1
#
_entry.id   AF-A0A3E0TMJ2-F1
#
_cell.length_a   1.000
_cell.length_b   1.000
_cell.length_c   1.000
_cell.angle_alpha   90.00
_cell.angle_beta   90.00
_cell.angle_gamma   90.00
#
_symmetry.space_group_name_H-M   'P 1'
#
loop_
_entity.id
_entity.type
_entity.pdbx_description
1 polymer ?
#
loop_
_entity_poly.entity_id
_entity_poly.type
_entity_poly.pdbx_seq_one_letter_code
_entity_poly.pdbx_strand_id
1 'polypeptide(L)'
;MDGAKSARLAAYGRNRQRKTPCFTINPTLTTVSSWHDLIGFNGVVSRGTALGERYQTLQSELSVLEVIAHQESFTMLNRKRADYILLTESAAQPYLAQAKNAQVKMSTKSLESYSIRMSFSRTSACADVFSTFNERLKKKIANGRVQELSDNYNAERLHQLRL
;
A
#
# COMPACT_ATOMS: atom_id res chain seq x y z
N MET A 1 -15.21 -8.51 32.85
CA MET A 1 -15.92 -9.36 31.87
C MET A 1 -16.91 -8.48 31.12
N ASP A 2 -17.20 -8.85 29.87
CA ASP A 2 -17.95 -8.13 28.83
C ASP A 2 -17.15 -7.04 28.10
N GLY A 3 -16.51 -7.29 26.95
CA GLY A 3 -16.76 -8.35 25.96
C GLY A 3 -17.74 -7.92 24.87
N ALA A 4 -17.64 -6.70 24.33
CA ALA A 4 -18.41 -6.28 23.16
C ALA A 4 -17.50 -6.00 21.96
N LYS A 5 -17.33 -7.06 21.16
CA LYS A 5 -16.58 -7.11 19.91
C LYS A 5 -16.95 -5.96 18.98
N SER A 6 -15.93 -5.24 18.50
CA SER A 6 -16.02 -4.29 17.39
C SER A 6 -16.75 -4.92 16.20
N ALA A 7 -17.89 -4.35 15.81
CA ALA A 7 -18.63 -4.76 14.62
C ALA A 7 -17.87 -4.36 13.35
N ARG A 8 -16.85 -5.14 12.99
CA ARG A 8 -16.13 -5.06 11.71
C ARG A 8 -16.95 -5.80 10.65
N LEU A 9 -17.90 -5.13 10.02
CA LEU A 9 -18.56 -5.64 8.82
C LEU A 9 -17.68 -5.35 7.59
N ALA A 10 -16.94 -6.38 7.18
CA ALA A 10 -16.16 -6.38 5.95
C ALA A 10 -17.11 -6.63 4.77
N ALA A 11 -17.27 -5.62 3.90
CA ALA A 11 -17.86 -5.84 2.60
C ALA A 11 -17.00 -5.11 1.57
N TYR A 12 -16.02 -5.80 0.99
CA TYR A 12 -15.32 -5.30 -0.18
C TYR A 12 -15.13 -6.39 -1.23
N GLY A 13 -15.49 -6.02 -2.46
CA GLY A 13 -15.50 -6.88 -3.63
C GLY A 13 -14.10 -7.38 -4.01
N ARG A 14 -14.09 -8.58 -4.58
CA ARG A 14 -12.92 -9.44 -4.83
C ARG A 14 -11.82 -8.89 -5.75
N ASN A 15 -11.84 -7.64 -6.21
CA ASN A 15 -10.97 -7.22 -7.32
C ASN A 15 -9.99 -6.07 -7.08
N ARG A 16 -9.89 -5.50 -5.88
CA ARG A 16 -8.78 -4.56 -5.58
C ARG A 16 -8.19 -4.79 -4.20
N GLN A 17 -7.26 -5.71 -4.17
CA GLN A 17 -6.35 -5.88 -3.06
C GLN A 17 -5.19 -4.88 -3.19
N ARG A 18 -4.99 -4.04 -2.17
CA ARG A 18 -3.76 -3.28 -1.98
C ARG A 18 -2.66 -4.28 -1.70
N LYS A 19 -1.81 -4.46 -2.69
CA LYS A 19 -0.59 -5.25 -2.59
C LYS A 19 0.53 -4.38 -2.02
N THR A 20 1.28 -4.93 -1.08
CA THR A 20 2.49 -4.32 -0.55
C THR A 20 3.70 -5.12 -1.04
N PRO A 21 4.18 -4.87 -2.26
CA PRO A 21 5.46 -5.41 -2.71
C PRO A 21 6.62 -4.68 -2.01
N CYS A 22 7.79 -5.27 -2.15
CA CYS A 22 9.07 -4.65 -1.85
C CYS A 22 9.67 -4.10 -3.15
N PHE A 23 10.26 -2.91 -3.12
CA PHE A 23 11.08 -2.37 -4.21
C PHE A 23 12.53 -2.31 -3.78
N THR A 24 13.44 -2.82 -4.61
CA THR A 24 14.83 -3.04 -4.22
C THR A 24 15.78 -2.94 -5.41
N ILE A 25 17.05 -2.67 -5.13
CA ILE A 25 18.16 -2.85 -6.08
C ILE A 25 18.96 -4.13 -5.79
N ASN A 26 18.67 -4.79 -4.67
CA ASN A 26 19.33 -6.02 -4.24
C ASN A 26 18.65 -7.22 -4.91
N PRO A 27 19.37 -8.02 -5.74
CA PRO A 27 18.80 -9.17 -6.42
C PRO A 27 18.16 -10.19 -5.49
N THR A 28 18.72 -10.40 -4.29
CA THR A 28 18.20 -11.37 -3.31
C THR A 28 16.80 -11.00 -2.82
N LEU A 29 16.48 -9.70 -2.77
CA LEU A 29 15.19 -9.21 -2.30
C LEU A 29 14.10 -9.24 -3.39
N THR A 30 14.44 -9.57 -4.63
CA THR A 30 13.45 -9.72 -5.72
C THR A 30 12.61 -10.99 -5.59
N THR A 31 13.10 -11.99 -4.86
CA THR A 31 12.42 -13.28 -4.61
C THR A 31 11.75 -13.36 -3.24
N VAL A 32 11.80 -12.27 -2.46
CA VAL A 32 11.11 -12.17 -1.16
C VAL A 32 9.62 -12.48 -1.31
N SER A 33 9.12 -13.26 -0.36
CA SER A 33 7.74 -13.73 -0.32
C SER A 33 7.11 -13.62 1.06
N SER A 34 7.90 -13.36 2.11
CA SER A 34 7.45 -13.25 3.49
C SER A 34 8.13 -12.11 4.24
N TRP A 35 7.53 -11.69 5.36
CA TRP A 35 8.14 -10.69 6.25
C TRP A 35 9.46 -11.17 6.87
N HIS A 36 9.61 -12.48 7.11
CA HIS A 36 10.85 -13.03 7.68
C HIS A 36 12.03 -12.89 6.73
N ASP A 37 11.78 -12.91 5.41
CA ASP A 37 12.82 -12.76 4.38
C ASP A 37 13.47 -11.36 4.41
N LEU A 38 12.85 -10.40 5.13
CA LEU A 38 13.32 -9.03 5.28
C LEU A 38 14.16 -8.82 6.56
N ILE A 39 14.26 -9.83 7.42
CA ILE A 39 15.09 -9.75 8.64
C ILE A 39 16.56 -9.61 8.23
N GLY A 40 17.26 -8.68 8.88
CA GLY A 40 18.65 -8.35 8.56
C GLY A 40 18.83 -7.36 7.41
N PHE A 41 17.75 -6.91 6.78
CA PHE A 41 17.77 -5.86 5.76
C PHE A 41 17.14 -4.55 6.27
N ASN A 42 17.61 -3.42 5.75
CA ASN A 42 17.11 -2.10 6.10
C ASN A 42 16.02 -1.64 5.14
N GLY A 43 14.79 -1.59 5.62
CA GLY A 43 13.63 -1.12 4.89
C GLY A 43 13.39 0.38 5.07
N VAL A 44 12.68 0.96 4.10
CA VAL A 44 12.11 2.30 4.23
C VAL A 44 10.63 2.26 3.88
N VAL A 45 9.82 2.97 4.66
CA VAL A 45 8.39 3.14 4.44
C VAL A 45 8.02 4.61 4.63
N SER A 46 6.94 5.06 4.00
CA SER A 46 6.41 6.39 4.32
C SER A 46 5.66 6.38 5.64
N ARG A 47 5.86 7.43 6.44
CA ARG A 47 5.21 7.63 7.73
C ARG A 47 3.70 7.46 7.61
N GLY A 48 3.11 6.75 8.57
CA GLY A 48 1.66 6.47 8.61
C GLY A 48 1.21 5.35 7.67
N THR A 49 2.12 4.64 7.01
CA THR A 49 1.76 3.47 6.21
C THR A 49 1.37 2.31 7.12
N ALA A 50 0.13 1.85 6.99
CA ALA A 50 -0.31 0.60 7.60
C ALA A 50 0.28 -0.61 6.84
N LEU A 51 1.11 -1.39 7.52
CA LEU A 51 1.73 -2.64 7.04
C LEU A 51 1.05 -3.91 7.58
N GLY A 52 0.02 -3.75 8.41
CA GLY A 52 -0.86 -4.82 8.92
C GLY A 52 -0.31 -5.65 10.08
N GLU A 53 -1.12 -6.61 10.54
CA GLU A 53 -0.87 -7.36 11.78
C GLU A 53 0.38 -8.24 11.69
N ARG A 54 0.66 -8.87 10.54
CA ARG A 54 1.86 -9.70 10.35
C ARG A 54 3.17 -8.91 10.43
N TYR A 55 3.15 -7.64 10.01
CA TYR A 55 4.29 -6.75 10.23
C TYR A 55 4.43 -6.43 11.72
N GLN A 56 3.33 -6.12 12.40
CA GLN A 56 3.34 -5.78 13.84
C GLN A 56 3.93 -6.90 14.70
N THR A 57 3.67 -8.17 14.35
CA THR A 57 4.26 -9.31 15.09
C THR A 57 5.77 -9.43 14.94
N LEU A 58 6.35 -8.87 13.87
CA LEU A 58 7.78 -8.94 13.56
C LEU A 58 8.48 -7.59 13.66
N GLN A 59 7.78 -6.55 14.14
CA GLN A 59 8.27 -5.18 14.11
C GLN A 59 9.59 -5.01 14.87
N SER A 60 9.81 -5.78 15.95
CA SER A 60 11.06 -5.73 16.72
C SER A 60 12.25 -6.36 16.00
N GLU A 61 12.01 -7.23 15.01
CA GLU A 61 13.04 -7.94 14.24
C GLU A 61 13.37 -7.26 12.91
N LEU A 62 12.49 -6.34 12.48
CA LEU A 62 12.61 -5.62 11.21
C LEU A 62 13.22 -4.23 11.42
N SER A 63 14.29 -3.94 10.67
CA SER A 63 14.83 -2.58 10.58
C SER A 63 14.07 -1.82 9.50
N VAL A 64 13.10 -0.99 9.89
CA VAL A 64 12.32 -0.16 8.95
C VAL A 64 12.33 1.29 9.39
N LEU A 65 12.83 2.17 8.52
CA LEU A 65 12.85 3.61 8.74
C LEU A 65 11.62 4.28 8.10
N GLU A 66 11.03 5.22 8.83
CA GLU A 66 9.96 6.05 8.30
C GLU A 66 10.49 7.34 7.68
N VAL A 67 10.06 7.65 6.45
CA VAL A 67 10.33 8.92 5.77
C VAL A 67 9.04 9.67 5.46
N ILE A 68 9.13 10.97 5.25
CA ILE A 68 7.96 11.80 4.94
C ILE A 68 7.58 11.66 3.46
N ALA A 69 8.56 11.70 2.55
CA ALA A 69 8.33 11.72 1.11
C ALA A 69 8.81 10.44 0.42
N HIS A 70 8.03 9.91 -0.53
CA HIS A 70 8.46 8.75 -1.34
C HIS A 70 9.78 9.01 -2.08
N GLN A 71 10.01 10.24 -2.56
CA GLN A 71 11.27 10.62 -3.23
C GLN A 71 12.49 10.37 -2.34
N GLU A 72 12.36 10.52 -1.03
CA GLU A 72 13.42 10.23 -0.06
C GLU A 72 13.71 8.73 0.00
N SER A 73 12.68 7.88 0.01
CA SER A 73 12.82 6.42 -0.04
C SER A 73 13.66 5.95 -1.23
N PHE A 74 13.34 6.44 -2.43
CA PHE A 74 14.11 6.13 -3.65
C PHE A 74 15.54 6.67 -3.60
N THR A 75 15.73 7.85 -3.00
CA THR A 75 17.08 8.43 -2.81
C THR A 75 17.92 7.58 -1.86
N MET A 76 17.33 7.08 -0.77
CA MET A 76 18.00 6.18 0.16
C MET A 76 18.36 4.85 -0.49
N LEU A 77 17.43 4.26 -1.25
CA LEU A 77 17.66 3.02 -1.98
C LEU A 77 18.81 3.14 -2.98
N ASN A 78 18.80 4.19 -3.82
CA ASN A 78 19.86 4.42 -4.81
C ASN A 78 21.23 4.70 -4.19
N ARG A 79 21.25 5.31 -2.99
CA ARG A 79 22.47 5.56 -2.22
C ARG A 79 22.89 4.38 -1.34
N LYS A 80 22.22 3.23 -1.46
CA LYS A 80 22.46 2.02 -0.63
C LYS A 80 22.35 2.29 0.87
N ARG A 81 21.54 3.28 1.26
CA ARG A 81 21.18 3.58 2.65
C ARG A 81 19.93 2.82 3.11
N ALA A 82 19.28 2.14 2.17
CA ALA A 82 18.19 1.20 2.38
C ALA A 82 18.36 0.06 1.39
N ASP A 83 17.96 -1.14 1.80
CA ASP A 83 17.95 -2.35 0.98
C ASP A 83 16.63 -2.49 0.23
N TYR A 84 15.53 -2.00 0.81
CA TYR A 84 14.22 -2.04 0.19
C TYR A 84 13.29 -0.88 0.60
N ILE A 85 12.26 -0.68 -0.22
CA ILE A 85 11.15 0.25 0.02
C ILE A 85 9.86 -0.55 0.08
N LEU A 86 9.04 -0.30 1.11
CA LEU A 86 7.67 -0.79 1.21
C LEU A 86 6.72 0.28 0.69
N LEU A 87 6.13 0.04 -0.48
CA LEU A 87 5.23 0.98 -1.12
C LEU A 87 4.20 0.23 -1.96
N THR A 88 3.03 0.83 -2.22
CA THR A 88 2.11 0.27 -3.20
C THR A 88 2.64 0.46 -4.61
N GLU A 89 2.41 -0.52 -5.48
CA GLU A 89 2.79 -0.45 -6.90
C GLU A 89 2.36 0.85 -7.57
N SER A 90 1.09 1.24 -7.38
CA SER A 90 0.57 2.49 -7.95
C SER A 90 1.29 3.74 -7.44
N ALA A 91 1.80 3.75 -6.21
CA ALA A 91 2.54 4.91 -5.67
C ALA A 91 4.01 4.90 -6.11
N ALA A 92 4.58 3.73 -6.44
CA ALA A 92 5.95 3.60 -6.93
C ALA A 92 6.11 4.00 -8.40
N GLN A 93 5.09 3.76 -9.25
CA GLN A 93 5.11 4.04 -10.69
C GLN A 93 5.75 5.38 -11.12
N PRO A 94 5.37 6.56 -10.56
CA PRO A 94 6.01 7.85 -10.88
C PRO A 94 7.52 7.85 -10.74
N TYR A 95 8.02 7.14 -9.74
CA TYR A 95 9.43 7.09 -9.41
C TYR A 95 10.14 6.05 -10.27
N LEU A 96 9.53 4.88 -10.49
CA LEU A 96 10.08 3.84 -11.37
C LEU A 96 10.25 4.31 -12.82
N ALA A 97 9.42 5.27 -13.28
CA ALA A 97 9.55 5.87 -14.60
C ALA A 97 10.78 6.80 -14.74
N GLN A 98 11.43 7.19 -13.65
CA GLN A 98 12.58 8.09 -13.68
C GLN A 98 13.86 7.31 -13.99
N ALA A 99 14.69 7.81 -14.91
CA ALA A 99 15.92 7.15 -15.34
C ALA A 99 16.88 6.78 -14.19
N LYS A 100 16.97 7.62 -13.16
CA LYS A 100 17.79 7.37 -11.96
C LYS A 100 17.36 6.15 -11.13
N ASN A 101 16.17 5.60 -11.38
CA ASN A 101 15.58 4.46 -10.69
C ASN A 101 15.48 3.22 -11.61
N ALA A 102 16.10 3.22 -12.79
CA ALA A 102 15.99 2.12 -13.76
C ALA A 102 16.43 0.74 -13.22
N GLN A 103 17.32 0.73 -12.22
CA GLN A 103 17.80 -0.46 -11.53
C GLN A 103 16.83 -1.01 -10.46
N VAL A 104 15.80 -0.25 -10.07
CA VAL A 104 14.88 -0.63 -9.01
C VAL A 104 13.90 -1.67 -9.54
N LYS A 105 13.84 -2.81 -8.85
CA LYS A 105 12.98 -3.95 -9.18
C LYS A 105 11.94 -4.16 -8.09
N MET A 106 10.76 -4.58 -8.50
CA MET A 106 9.71 -5.04 -7.59
C MET A 106 9.93 -6.51 -7.22
N SER A 107 9.61 -6.89 -5.98
CA SER A 107 9.55 -8.29 -5.58
C SER A 107 8.48 -9.03 -6.38
N THR A 108 8.77 -10.29 -6.73
CA THR A 108 7.87 -11.14 -7.53
C THR A 108 6.56 -11.43 -6.81
N LYS A 109 6.58 -11.44 -5.47
CA LYS A 109 5.40 -11.59 -4.62
C LYS A 109 5.20 -10.36 -3.76
N SER A 110 3.94 -10.10 -3.43
CA SER A 110 3.59 -9.11 -2.40
C SER A 110 3.73 -9.76 -1.05
N LEU A 111 4.31 -9.03 -0.10
CA LEU A 111 4.42 -9.47 1.30
C LEU A 111 3.04 -9.62 1.92
N GLU A 112 2.15 -8.70 1.54
CA GLU A 112 0.80 -8.60 2.07
C GLU A 112 -0.20 -8.08 1.05
N SER A 113 -1.46 -8.39 1.34
CA SER A 113 -2.59 -8.09 0.47
C SER A 113 -3.83 -7.70 1.28
N TYR A 114 -4.28 -6.45 1.14
CA TYR A 114 -5.37 -5.90 1.95
C TYR A 114 -6.53 -5.39 1.11
N SER A 115 -7.77 -5.61 1.56
CA SER A 115 -8.91 -4.89 1.00
C SER A 115 -8.93 -3.44 1.49
N ILE A 116 -9.07 -2.49 0.57
CA ILE A 116 -9.30 -1.08 0.91
C ILE A 116 -10.68 -0.96 1.57
N ARG A 117 -10.76 -0.19 2.65
CA ARG A 117 -12.01 0.07 3.37
C ARG A 117 -12.17 1.56 3.58
N MET A 118 -13.40 2.03 3.49
CA MET A 118 -13.78 3.37 3.97
C MET A 118 -14.35 3.23 5.37
N SER A 119 -13.98 4.14 6.26
CA SER A 119 -14.41 4.14 7.65
C SER A 119 -14.97 5.51 8.01
N PHE A 120 -16.05 5.51 8.78
CA PHE A 120 -16.68 6.71 9.31
C PHE A 120 -16.46 6.73 10.82
N SER A 121 -16.28 7.93 11.39
CA SER A 121 -16.26 8.06 12.84
C SER A 121 -17.60 7.58 13.42
N ARG A 122 -17.55 6.86 14.55
CA ARG A 122 -18.76 6.42 15.27
C ARG A 122 -19.63 7.59 15.72
N THR A 123 -19.02 8.74 15.99
CA THR A 123 -19.69 9.96 16.46
C THR A 123 -20.04 10.91 15.32
N SER A 124 -19.77 10.55 14.08
CA SER A 124 -20.14 11.37 12.92
C SER A 124 -21.65 11.31 12.70
N ALA A 125 -22.25 12.44 12.33
CA ALA A 125 -23.62 12.48 11.80
C ALA A 125 -23.81 11.60 10.56
N CYS A 126 -22.72 11.22 9.89
CA CYS A 126 -22.75 10.28 8.76
C CYS A 126 -22.89 8.80 9.19
N ALA A 127 -22.90 8.48 10.49
CA ALA A 127 -23.06 7.10 10.94
C ALA A 127 -24.38 6.48 10.46
N ASP A 128 -25.46 7.26 10.46
CA ASP A 128 -26.80 6.80 10.08
C ASP A 128 -26.91 6.47 8.58
N VAL A 129 -26.08 7.10 7.74
CA VAL A 129 -26.08 6.87 6.28
C VAL A 129 -25.08 5.81 5.84
N PHE A 130 -24.33 5.20 6.76
CA PHE A 130 -23.25 4.26 6.42
C PHE A 130 -23.74 3.04 5.62
N SER A 131 -24.91 2.50 5.98
CA SER A 131 -25.52 1.35 5.29
C SER A 131 -25.85 1.71 3.84
N THR A 132 -26.57 2.82 3.64
CA THR A 132 -26.94 3.33 2.31
C THR A 132 -25.71 3.67 1.48
N PHE A 133 -24.68 4.27 2.08
CA PHE A 133 -23.40 4.54 1.42
C PHE A 133 -22.77 3.25 0.89
N ASN A 134 -22.66 2.22 1.74
CA ASN A 134 -22.07 0.95 1.35
C ASN A 134 -22.84 0.25 0.22
N GLU A 135 -24.17 0.27 0.27
CA GLU A 135 -24.98 -0.32 -0.81
C GLU A 135 -24.78 0.41 -2.14
N ARG A 136 -24.77 1.75 -2.12
CA ARG A 136 -24.51 2.56 -3.32
C ARG A 136 -23.10 2.30 -3.85
N LEU A 137 -22.10 2.23 -2.97
CA LEU A 137 -20.72 1.92 -3.36
C LEU A 137 -20.63 0.52 -3.99
N LYS A 138 -21.28 -0.50 -3.42
CA LYS A 138 -21.36 -1.85 -4.00
C LYS A 138 -21.96 -1.84 -5.41
N LYS A 139 -23.06 -1.12 -5.63
CA LYS A 139 -23.67 -0.98 -6.96
C LYS A 139 -22.72 -0.31 -7.96
N LYS A 140 -21.99 0.73 -7.54
CA LYS A 140 -21.00 1.43 -8.36
C LYS A 140 -19.74 0.59 -8.66
N ILE A 141 -19.38 -0.33 -7.76
CA ILE A 141 -18.32 -1.31 -8.02
C ILE A 141 -18.82 -2.34 -9.03
N ALA A 142 -20.01 -2.91 -8.79
CA ALA A 142 -20.58 -3.97 -9.63
C ALA A 142 -20.81 -3.52 -11.08
N ASN A 143 -21.15 -2.24 -11.30
CA ASN A 143 -21.37 -1.69 -12.63
C ASN A 143 -20.12 -1.04 -13.26
N GLY A 144 -18.93 -1.23 -12.67
CA GLY A 144 -17.66 -0.78 -13.25
C GLY A 144 -17.34 0.71 -13.09
N ARG A 145 -18.23 1.55 -12.55
CA ARG A 145 -17.99 2.99 -12.43
C ARG A 145 -16.77 3.35 -11.58
N VAL A 146 -16.49 2.57 -10.53
CA VAL A 146 -15.29 2.78 -9.69
C VAL A 146 -14.01 2.45 -10.47
N GLN A 147 -14.05 1.47 -11.36
CA GLN A 147 -12.91 1.10 -12.20
C GLN A 147 -12.60 2.25 -13.18
N GLU A 148 -13.62 2.73 -13.89
CA GLU A 148 -13.53 3.86 -14.81
C GLU A 148 -12.93 5.12 -14.16
N LEU A 149 -13.44 5.52 -12.99
CA LEU A 149 -12.93 6.69 -12.26
C LEU A 149 -11.45 6.54 -11.89
N SER A 150 -11.05 5.33 -11.50
CA SER A 150 -9.65 5.06 -11.15
C SER A 150 -8.74 5.08 -12.37
N ASP A 151 -9.21 4.58 -13.52
CA ASP A 151 -8.41 4.53 -14.73
C ASP A 151 -8.20 5.94 -15.28
N ASN A 152 -9.24 6.77 -15.26
CA ASN A 152 -9.16 8.19 -15.63
C ASN A 152 -8.18 8.94 -14.73
N TYR A 153 -8.29 8.78 -13.41
CA TYR A 153 -7.38 9.43 -12.46
C TYR A 153 -5.91 9.00 -12.68
N ASN A 154 -5.66 7.72 -12.94
CA ASN A 154 -4.30 7.22 -13.21
C ASN A 154 -3.75 7.77 -14.53
N ALA A 155 -4.59 7.88 -15.57
CA ALA A 155 -4.19 8.46 -16.86
C ALA A 155 -3.82 9.94 -16.72
N GLU A 156 -4.65 10.73 -16.04
CA GLU A 156 -4.39 12.14 -15.75
C GLU A 156 -3.11 12.32 -14.92
N ARG A 157 -2.92 11.50 -13.87
CA ARG A 157 -1.73 11.57 -13.02
C ARG A 157 -0.45 11.26 -13.80
N LEU A 158 -0.47 10.26 -14.69
CA LEU A 158 0.68 9.93 -15.54
C LEU A 158 1.00 11.06 -16.53
N HIS A 159 -0.01 11.79 -17.02
CA HIS A 159 0.21 12.96 -17.86
C HIS A 159 0.93 14.08 -17.10
N GLN A 160 0.53 14.35 -15.85
CA GLN A 160 1.16 15.36 -15.00
C GLN A 160 2.62 15.06 -14.62
N LEU A 161 3.01 13.78 -14.62
CA LEU A 161 4.37 13.34 -14.29
C LEU A 161 5.33 13.29 -15.49
N ARG A 162 4.83 13.52 -16.71
CA ARG A 162 5.60 13.54 -17.96
C ARG A 162 5.98 14.96 -18.41
N LEU A 163 5.54 15.99 -17.67
CA LEU A 163 5.92 17.39 -17.81
C LEU A 163 6.93 17.75 -16.72
#